data_AF-A0A974UFW4-F1
#
_entry.id   AF-A0A974UFW4-F1
#
_cell.length_a   1.000
_cell.length_b   1.000
_cell.length_c   1.000
_cell.angle_alpha   90.00
_cell.angle_beta   90.00
_cell.angle_gamma   90.00
#
_symmetry.space_group_name_H-M   'P 1'
#
loop_
_entity.id
_entity.type
_entity.pdbx_description
1 polymer ?
#
loop_
_entity_poly.entity_id
_entity_poly.type
_entity_poly.pdbx_seq_one_letter_code
_entity_poly.pdbx_strand_id
1 'polypeptide(L)'
;MQYILPVALIAGLVALLTIVSDQPAGELQPLIPQEIWLTQVVGYLIIFTEAAAAYVIGSGVIRAVITYTKHLFDATNRQINSTEKVRLRLGHMLNLGLEFAMGSDILRLAVSPTTADVVILFAIVLLRILLNYFLEREIRSSAEFCGPGDFTPPT
;
A
#
# COMPACT_ATOMS: atom_id res chain seq x y z
N MET A 1 13.02 -23.96 -3.35
CA MET A 1 11.73 -23.93 -4.10
C MET A 1 10.81 -22.76 -3.73
N GLN A 2 10.95 -22.13 -2.56
CA GLN A 2 9.99 -21.12 -2.04
C GLN A 2 10.00 -19.75 -2.77
N TYR A 3 10.95 -19.48 -3.68
CA TYR A 3 10.96 -18.28 -4.56
C TYR A 3 10.26 -18.51 -5.91
N ILE A 4 9.94 -19.75 -6.26
CA ILE A 4 9.34 -20.08 -7.56
C ILE A 4 7.90 -19.58 -7.62
N LEU A 5 7.14 -19.67 -6.52
CA LEU A 5 5.74 -19.24 -6.48
C LEU A 5 5.55 -17.73 -6.75
N PRO A 6 6.22 -16.79 -6.08
CA PRO A 6 6.06 -15.36 -6.37
C PRO A 6 6.60 -15.00 -7.75
N VAL A 7 7.73 -15.58 -8.18
CA VAL A 7 8.31 -15.29 -9.50
C VAL A 7 7.43 -15.82 -10.63
N ALA A 8 6.85 -17.02 -10.47
CA ALA A 8 5.90 -17.58 -11.44
C ALA A 8 4.58 -16.79 -11.47
N LEU A 9 4.12 -16.28 -10.32
CA LEU A 9 2.96 -15.38 -10.27
C LEU A 9 3.23 -14.08 -11.04
N ILE A 10 4.38 -13.42 -10.81
CA ILE A 10 4.76 -12.21 -11.56
C ILE A 10 4.87 -12.52 -13.05
N ALA A 11 5.60 -13.59 -13.42
CA ALA A 11 5.83 -13.94 -14.81
C ALA A 11 4.53 -14.30 -15.55
N GLY A 12 3.65 -15.10 -14.92
CA GLY A 12 2.35 -15.47 -15.49
C GLY A 12 1.41 -14.28 -15.64
N LEU A 13 1.50 -13.33 -14.73
CA LEU A 13 0.72 -12.10 -14.72
C LEU A 13 1.20 -11.08 -15.75
N VAL A 14 2.52 -10.90 -15.86
CA VAL A 14 3.12 -10.10 -16.93
C VAL A 14 2.77 -10.69 -18.29
N ALA A 15 2.83 -12.02 -18.43
CA ALA A 15 2.40 -12.72 -19.64
C ALA A 15 0.91 -12.50 -19.94
N LEU A 16 0.04 -12.61 -18.93
CA LEU A 16 -1.40 -12.33 -19.05
C LEU A 16 -1.65 -10.87 -19.49
N LEU A 17 -0.94 -9.92 -18.88
CA LEU A 17 -1.07 -8.50 -19.21
C LEU A 17 -0.56 -8.18 -20.61
N THR A 18 0.53 -8.82 -21.07
CA THR A 18 0.98 -8.66 -22.46
C THR A 18 -0.05 -9.20 -23.46
N ILE A 19 -0.73 -10.31 -23.14
CA ILE A 19 -1.78 -10.89 -23.99
C ILE A 19 -3.03 -9.99 -24.02
N VAL A 20 -3.41 -9.41 -22.88
CA VAL A 20 -4.56 -8.49 -22.77
C VAL A 20 -4.26 -7.13 -23.40
N SER A 21 -3.02 -6.66 -23.32
CA SER A 21 -2.59 -5.37 -23.90
C SER A 21 -2.55 -5.37 -25.43
N ASP A 22 -2.42 -6.55 -26.07
CA ASP A 22 -2.32 -6.68 -27.53
C ASP A 22 -3.72 -6.72 -28.21
N GLN A 23 -4.78 -6.79 -27.42
CA GLN A 23 -6.14 -6.60 -27.93
C GLN A 23 -6.35 -5.09 -28.14
N PRO A 24 -6.52 -4.59 -29.38
CA PRO A 24 -7.01 -3.23 -29.57
C PRO A 24 -8.33 -3.16 -28.83
N ALA A 25 -8.42 -2.25 -27.87
CA ALA A 25 -9.63 -2.00 -27.11
C ALA A 25 -10.75 -1.72 -28.12
N GLY A 26 -11.45 -2.76 -28.55
CA GLY A 26 -12.73 -2.63 -29.21
C GLY A 26 -13.53 -1.84 -28.22
N GLU A 27 -13.81 -0.59 -28.58
CA GLU A 27 -14.43 0.40 -27.72
C GLU A 27 -15.48 -0.31 -26.88
N LEU A 28 -15.20 -0.49 -25.60
CA LEU A 28 -16.19 -0.91 -24.63
C LEU A 28 -17.17 0.26 -24.60
N GLN A 29 -18.11 0.24 -25.54
CA GLN A 29 -19.18 1.22 -25.64
C GLN A 29 -19.77 1.31 -24.24
N PRO A 30 -19.87 2.53 -23.66
CA PRO A 30 -20.40 2.69 -22.33
C PRO A 30 -21.81 2.09 -22.29
N LEU A 31 -21.96 0.92 -21.65
CA LEU A 31 -23.24 0.23 -21.46
C LEU A 31 -24.21 1.02 -20.55
N ILE A 32 -23.83 2.22 -20.10
CA ILE A 32 -24.62 3.13 -19.27
C ILE A 32 -24.69 4.51 -19.96
N PRO A 33 -25.77 4.82 -20.70
CA PRO A 33 -25.91 6.06 -21.47
C PRO A 33 -26.11 7.38 -20.69
N GLN A 34 -26.02 7.43 -19.34
CA GLN A 34 -26.64 8.54 -18.57
C GLN A 34 -26.03 8.97 -17.21
N GLU A 35 -24.73 8.83 -16.94
CA GLU A 35 -24.17 9.11 -15.58
C GLU A 35 -23.03 10.17 -15.52
N ILE A 36 -23.14 11.28 -16.25
CA ILE A 36 -22.19 12.42 -16.16
C ILE A 36 -22.06 12.97 -14.73
N TRP A 37 -23.17 12.95 -13.98
CA TRP A 37 -23.17 13.40 -12.59
C TRP A 37 -22.43 12.45 -11.65
N LEU A 38 -22.55 11.13 -11.86
CA LEU A 38 -21.87 10.13 -11.05
C LEU A 38 -20.36 10.17 -11.24
N THR A 39 -19.88 10.26 -12.48
CA THR A 39 -18.44 10.35 -12.78
C THR A 39 -17.84 11.60 -12.14
N GLN A 40 -18.57 12.71 -12.12
CA GLN A 40 -18.14 13.94 -11.46
C GLN A 40 -18.12 13.80 -9.93
N VAL A 41 -19.16 13.24 -9.31
CA VAL A 41 -19.22 13.01 -7.85
C VAL A 41 -18.12 12.05 -7.40
N VAL A 42 -17.95 10.93 -8.11
CA VAL A 42 -16.89 9.95 -7.82
C VAL A 42 -15.51 10.56 -8.04
N GLY A 43 -15.32 11.40 -9.06
CA GLY A 43 -14.09 12.16 -9.27
C GLY A 43 -13.73 13.04 -8.08
N TYR A 44 -14.70 13.76 -7.49
CA TYR A 44 -14.47 14.51 -6.27
C TYR A 44 -14.13 13.61 -5.07
N LEU A 45 -14.79 12.46 -4.94
CA LEU A 45 -14.49 11.49 -3.87
C LEU A 45 -13.08 10.92 -3.99
N ILE A 46 -12.62 10.60 -5.20
CA ILE A 46 -11.27 10.13 -5.49
C ILE A 46 -10.23 11.15 -5.02
N ILE A 47 -10.40 12.42 -5.41
CA ILE A 47 -9.48 13.50 -5.03
C ILE A 47 -9.51 13.69 -3.51
N PHE A 48 -10.69 13.63 -2.90
CA PHE A 48 -10.84 13.79 -1.46
C PHE A 48 -10.16 12.68 -0.66
N THR A 49 -10.36 11.41 -1.05
CA THR A 49 -9.74 10.26 -0.36
C THR A 49 -8.24 10.23 -0.57
N GLU A 50 -7.76 10.62 -1.75
CA GLU A 50 -6.32 10.75 -2.04
C GLU A 50 -5.68 11.87 -1.20
N ALA A 51 -6.34 13.02 -1.09
CA ALA A 51 -5.91 14.11 -0.21
C ALA A 51 -5.91 13.70 1.27
N ALA A 52 -6.93 12.96 1.72
CA ALA A 52 -6.99 12.42 3.08
C ALA A 52 -5.85 11.43 3.36
N ALA A 53 -5.57 10.53 2.43
CA ALA A 53 -4.44 9.60 2.51
C ALA A 53 -3.11 10.37 2.65
N ALA A 54 -2.86 11.32 1.75
CA ALA A 54 -1.65 12.15 1.75
C ALA A 54 -1.52 12.95 3.06
N TYR A 55 -2.63 13.50 3.57
CA TYR A 55 -2.65 14.25 4.82
C TYR A 55 -2.31 13.38 6.04
N VAL A 56 -2.94 12.21 6.17
CA VAL A 56 -2.69 11.29 7.30
C VAL A 56 -1.26 10.77 7.28
N ILE A 57 -0.78 10.31 6.12
CA ILE A 57 0.59 9.83 5.96
C ILE A 57 1.59 10.96 6.23
N GLY A 58 1.40 12.11 5.58
CA GLY A 58 2.29 13.26 5.70
C GLY A 58 2.39 13.78 7.12
N SER A 59 1.25 14.01 7.79
CA SER A 59 1.23 14.46 9.18
C SER A 59 1.89 13.43 10.13
N GLY A 60 1.71 12.14 9.86
CA GLY A 60 2.32 11.08 10.63
C GLY A 60 3.84 11.01 10.49
N VAL A 61 4.35 11.10 9.27
CA VAL A 61 5.78 11.16 8.97
C VAL A 61 6.41 12.39 9.60
N ILE A 62 5.81 13.57 9.44
CA ILE A 62 6.32 14.83 10.03
C ILE A 62 6.44 14.69 11.56
N ARG A 63 5.38 14.21 12.23
CA ARG A 63 5.40 14.00 13.68
C ARG A 63 6.46 12.99 14.12
N ALA A 64 6.60 11.89 13.37
CA ALA A 64 7.59 10.86 13.66
C ALA A 64 9.01 11.42 13.56
N VAL A 65 9.33 12.15 12.48
CA VAL A 65 10.63 12.79 12.27
C VAL A 65 10.94 13.79 13.39
N ILE A 66 10.04 14.73 13.69
CA ILE A 66 10.25 15.73 14.74
C ILE A 66 10.51 15.06 16.09
N THR A 67 9.71 14.05 16.45
CA THR A 67 9.81 13.36 17.73
C THR A 67 11.12 12.55 17.82
N TYR A 68 11.47 11.84 16.75
CA TYR A 68 12.69 11.05 16.68
C TYR A 68 13.94 11.95 16.78
N THR A 69 13.99 13.05 16.03
CA THR A 69 15.11 13.99 16.08
C THR A 69 15.26 14.63 17.46
N LYS A 70 14.16 15.06 18.10
CA LYS A 70 14.22 15.61 19.47
C LYS A 70 14.79 14.60 20.48
N HIS A 71 14.39 13.34 20.40
CA HIS A 71 14.92 12.29 21.27
C HIS A 71 16.38 11.94 20.99
N LEU A 72 16.87 12.16 19.76
CA LEU A 72 18.27 11.96 19.43
C LEU A 72 19.20 12.98 20.12
N PHE A 73 18.70 14.20 20.36
CA PHE A 73 19.44 15.27 21.04
C PHE A 73 19.30 15.25 22.56
N ASP A 74 18.33 14.52 23.11
CA ASP A 74 18.06 14.42 24.54
C ASP A 74 18.70 13.14 25.09
N ALA A 75 19.95 13.24 25.57
CA ALA A 75 20.85 12.13 25.93
C ALA A 75 20.45 11.31 27.18
N THR A 76 19.16 11.26 27.53
CA THR A 76 18.68 10.54 28.71
C THR A 76 18.21 9.12 28.31
N ASN A 77 18.79 8.13 29.00
CA ASN A 77 18.76 6.66 28.86
C ASN A 77 17.38 5.94 28.79
N ARG A 78 16.36 6.51 28.13
CA ARG A 78 14.99 5.94 28.01
C ARG A 78 14.55 5.79 26.54
N GLN A 79 15.52 5.47 25.69
CA GLN A 79 15.41 5.55 24.23
C GLN A 79 14.65 4.35 23.60
N ILE A 80 14.73 3.16 24.21
CA ILE A 80 14.14 1.92 23.65
C ILE A 80 12.60 2.00 23.64
N ASN A 81 11.98 2.29 24.79
CA ASN A 81 10.51 2.37 24.91
C ASN A 81 9.87 3.55 24.15
N SER A 82 10.65 4.57 23.81
CA SER A 82 10.16 5.78 23.15
C SER A 82 10.17 5.61 21.63
N THR A 83 11.18 4.93 21.08
CA THR A 83 11.30 4.65 19.64
C THR A 83 10.20 3.70 19.16
N GLU A 84 9.90 2.65 19.94
CA GLU A 84 8.82 1.71 19.61
C GLU A 84 7.45 2.39 19.57
N LYS A 85 7.18 3.35 20.47
CA LYS A 85 5.93 4.13 20.45
C LYS A 85 5.81 5.01 19.21
N VAL A 86 6.92 5.60 18.76
CA VAL A 86 6.95 6.40 17.52
C VAL A 86 6.68 5.50 16.31
N ARG A 87 7.32 4.32 16.25
CA ARG A 87 7.11 3.32 15.19
C ARG A 87 5.67 2.81 15.14
N LEU A 88 5.10 2.41 16.28
CA LEU A 88 3.71 1.94 16.37
C LEU A 88 2.73 3.01 15.91
N ARG A 89 2.91 4.26 16.37
CA ARG A 89 2.03 5.37 15.98
C ARG A 89 2.15 5.69 14.49
N LEU A 90 3.37 5.69 13.94
CA LEU A 90 3.60 5.87 12.51
C LEU A 90 2.96 4.75 11.71
N GLY A 91 3.18 3.48 12.11
CA GLY A 91 2.58 2.32 11.46
C GLY A 91 1.06 2.39 11.41
N HIS A 92 0.40 2.83 12.48
CA HIS A 92 -1.06 3.01 12.50
C HIS A 92 -1.52 4.09 11.50
N MET A 93 -0.82 5.23 11.42
CA MET A 93 -1.15 6.29 10.46
C MET A 93 -0.88 5.86 9.01
N LEU A 94 0.19 5.10 8.76
CA LEU A 94 0.47 4.53 7.44
C LEU A 94 -0.62 3.54 7.01
N ASN A 95 -1.05 2.66 7.92
CA ASN A 95 -2.13 1.70 7.62
C ASN A 95 -3.45 2.43 7.27
N LEU A 96 -3.82 3.43 8.07
CA LEU A 96 -5.01 4.25 7.79
C LEU A 96 -4.90 5.00 6.45
N GLY A 97 -3.73 5.56 6.15
CA GLY A 97 -3.48 6.20 4.85
C GLY A 97 -3.61 5.25 3.67
N LEU A 98 -3.17 3.99 3.82
CA LEU A 98 -3.31 2.96 2.81
C LEU A 98 -4.77 2.55 2.56
N GLU A 99 -5.61 2.53 3.59
CA GLU A 99 -7.06 2.27 3.44
C GLU A 99 -7.73 3.34 2.59
N PHE A 100 -7.40 4.63 2.80
CA PHE A 100 -7.89 5.72 1.97
C PHE A 100 -7.38 5.66 0.52
N ALA A 101 -6.10 5.33 0.34
CA ALA A 101 -5.50 5.16 -0.98
C ALA A 101 -6.16 4.00 -1.76
N MET A 102 -6.36 2.86 -1.11
CA MET A 102 -7.09 1.72 -1.69
C MET A 102 -8.53 2.09 -2.06
N GLY A 103 -9.22 2.88 -1.23
CA GLY A 103 -10.56 3.37 -1.53
C GLY A 103 -10.60 4.22 -2.81
N SER A 104 -9.65 5.14 -2.98
CA SER A 104 -9.49 5.95 -4.20
C SER A 104 -9.26 5.07 -5.44
N ASP A 105 -8.37 4.09 -5.32
CA ASP A 105 -8.05 3.14 -6.40
C ASP A 105 -9.29 2.33 -6.84
N ILE A 106 -10.08 1.83 -5.88
CA ILE A 106 -11.33 1.08 -6.16
C ILE A 106 -12.37 1.98 -6.87
N LEU A 107 -12.56 3.22 -6.40
CA LEU A 107 -13.49 4.17 -7.00
C LEU A 107 -13.12 4.50 -8.45
N ARG A 108 -11.83 4.64 -8.74
CA ARG A 108 -11.30 4.91 -10.08
C ARG A 108 -11.61 3.76 -11.05
N LEU A 109 -11.43 2.52 -10.58
CA LEU A 109 -11.76 1.32 -11.34
C LEU A 109 -13.27 1.19 -11.61
N ALA A 110 -14.10 1.60 -10.66
CA ALA A 110 -15.55 1.49 -10.77
C ALA A 110 -16.18 2.48 -11.77
N VAL A 111 -15.61 3.68 -11.96
CA VAL A 111 -16.25 4.76 -12.74
C VAL A 111 -15.84 4.82 -14.22
N SER A 112 -14.59 4.51 -14.54
CA SER A 112 -14.13 4.45 -15.93
C SER A 112 -13.13 3.32 -16.11
N PRO A 113 -13.61 2.08 -16.28
CA PRO A 113 -12.73 0.97 -16.61
C PRO A 113 -12.22 1.14 -18.05
N THR A 114 -11.23 2.01 -18.28
CA THR A 114 -10.50 2.04 -19.55
C THR A 114 -9.47 0.92 -19.52
N THR A 115 -9.30 0.19 -20.62
CA THR A 115 -8.39 -0.95 -20.66
C THR A 115 -6.95 -0.55 -20.29
N ALA A 116 -6.53 0.67 -20.62
CA ALA A 116 -5.22 1.21 -20.26
C ALA A 116 -5.11 1.58 -18.77
N ASP A 117 -6.08 2.30 -18.20
CA ASP A 117 -6.05 2.72 -16.80
C ASP A 117 -6.19 1.50 -15.87
N VAL A 118 -7.02 0.54 -16.26
CA VAL A 118 -7.17 -0.74 -15.56
C VAL A 118 -5.84 -1.48 -15.51
N VAL A 119 -5.10 -1.56 -16.63
CA VAL A 119 -3.80 -2.24 -16.69
C VAL A 119 -2.75 -1.54 -15.81
N ILE A 120 -2.66 -0.20 -15.85
CA ILE A 120 -1.71 0.56 -15.02
C ILE A 120 -2.04 0.43 -13.53
N LEU A 121 -3.31 0.61 -13.15
CA LEU A 121 -3.76 0.51 -11.77
C LEU A 121 -3.57 -0.91 -11.24
N PHE A 122 -3.91 -1.91 -12.04
CA PHE A 122 -3.69 -3.32 -11.69
C PHE A 122 -2.20 -3.61 -11.49
N ALA A 123 -1.31 -3.09 -12.35
CA ALA A 123 0.13 -3.19 -12.15
C ALA A 123 0.60 -2.56 -10.82
N ILE A 124 0.06 -1.41 -10.42
CA ILE A 124 0.35 -0.76 -9.13
C ILE A 124 -0.14 -1.61 -7.95
N VAL A 125 -1.38 -2.13 -8.00
CA VAL A 125 -1.94 -2.97 -6.94
C VAL A 125 -1.13 -4.26 -6.77
N LEU A 126 -0.74 -4.88 -7.89
CA LEU A 126 0.09 -6.07 -7.89
C LEU A 126 1.49 -5.82 -7.33
N LEU A 127 2.09 -4.68 -7.69
CA LEU A 127 3.35 -4.25 -7.10
C LEU A 127 3.22 -4.14 -5.58
N ARG A 128 2.13 -3.54 -5.07
CA ARG A 128 1.87 -3.46 -3.61
C ARG A 128 1.76 -4.85 -2.98
N ILE A 129 1.02 -5.77 -3.59
CA ILE A 129 0.89 -7.16 -3.08
C ILE A 129 2.25 -7.83 -3.04
N LEU A 130 3.03 -7.68 -4.12
CA LEU A 130 4.33 -8.32 -4.25
C LEU A 130 5.34 -7.80 -3.23
N LEU A 131 5.45 -6.47 -3.10
CA LEU A 131 6.35 -5.84 -2.14
C LEU A 131 5.97 -6.25 -0.71
N ASN A 132 4.69 -6.19 -0.34
CA ASN A 132 4.24 -6.60 0.98
C ASN A 132 4.55 -8.09 1.25
N TYR A 133 4.37 -8.96 0.26
CA TYR A 133 4.72 -10.37 0.38
C TYR A 133 6.24 -10.60 0.60
N PHE A 134 7.09 -9.89 -0.15
CA PHE A 134 8.54 -10.00 0.01
C PHE A 134 9.01 -9.49 1.37
N LEU A 135 8.50 -8.33 1.81
CA LEU A 135 8.86 -7.76 3.12
C LEU A 135 8.44 -8.67 4.28
N GLU A 136 7.19 -9.14 4.30
CA GLU A 136 6.68 -10.05 5.34
C GLU A 136 7.54 -11.31 5.45
N ARG A 137 8.02 -11.81 4.29
CA ARG A 137 8.88 -12.99 4.24
C ARG A 137 10.30 -12.72 4.74
N GLU A 138 10.92 -11.59 4.37
CA GLU A 138 12.25 -11.23 4.88
C GLU A 138 12.23 -11.04 6.40
N ILE A 139 11.17 -10.43 6.93
CA ILE A 139 10.99 -10.27 8.38
C ILE A 139 10.90 -11.64 9.07
N ARG A 140 10.08 -12.55 8.54
CA ARG A 140 9.93 -13.92 9.08
C ARG A 140 11.23 -14.72 9.01
N SER A 141 11.96 -14.63 7.90
CA SER A 141 13.25 -15.29 7.74
C SER A 141 14.30 -14.74 8.70
N SER A 142 14.26 -13.44 9.00
CA SER A 142 15.16 -12.80 9.97
C SER A 142 14.82 -13.19 11.41
N ALA A 143 13.52 -13.34 11.72
CA ALA A 143 13.03 -13.81 13.01
C ALA A 143 13.34 -15.30 13.27
N GLU A 144 13.35 -16.14 12.24
CA GLU A 144 13.78 -17.55 12.37
C GLU A 144 15.29 -17.69 12.56
N PHE A 145 16.09 -16.76 12.02
CA PHE A 145 17.54 -16.77 12.15
C PHE A 145 18.03 -16.27 13.52
N CYS A 146 17.28 -15.36 14.14
CA CYS A 146 17.35 -15.16 15.58
C CYS A 146 16.61 -16.35 16.25
N GLY A 147 17.31 -17.46 16.51
CA GLY A 147 16.73 -18.65 17.14
C GLY A 147 15.85 -18.31 18.37
N PRO A 148 14.89 -19.17 18.74
CA PRO A 148 13.82 -18.82 19.67
C PRO A 148 14.39 -18.19 20.94
N GLY A 149 14.27 -16.87 21.03
CA GLY A 149 14.62 -16.13 22.22
C GLY A 149 13.70 -16.61 23.33
N ASP A 150 14.29 -17.30 24.28
CA ASP A 150 13.80 -17.70 25.59
C ASP A 150 13.41 -16.47 26.42
N PHE A 151 12.41 -15.72 25.95
CA PHE A 151 11.76 -14.69 26.73
C PHE A 151 10.81 -15.37 27.72
N THR A 152 11.31 -15.64 28.92
CA THR A 152 10.47 -15.94 30.09
C THR A 152 10.05 -14.61 30.72
N PRO A 153 8.75 -14.25 30.70
CA PRO A 153 8.29 -13.05 31.41
C PRO A 153 8.48 -13.25 32.92
N PRO A 154 8.92 -12.21 33.67
CA PRO A 154 9.01 -12.31 35.13
C PRO A 154 7.61 -12.51 35.73
N THR A 155 7.55 -13.44 36.69
CA THR A 155 6.36 -13.72 37.53
C THR A 155 6.26 -12.71 38.67
#